data_AF-A0A4R0IID8-F1
#
_entry.id   AF-A0A4R0IID8-F1
#
_cell.length_a   1.000
_cell.length_b   1.000
_cell.length_c   1.000
_cell.angle_alpha   90.00
_cell.angle_beta   90.00
_cell.angle_gamma   90.00
#
_symmetry.space_group_name_H-M   'P 1'
#
loop_
_entity.id
_entity.type
_entity.pdbx_description
1 polymer ?
#
loop_
_entity_poly.entity_id
_entity_poly.type
_entity_poly.pdbx_seq_one_letter_code
_entity_poly.pdbx_strand_id
1 'polypeptide(L)'
;MSETTGKYSITMPREIADAARARSGPSGLSAYVAAAVARQVERDDLNELIAAGEAEHGRISEEAIQAKREQLRRARQDQHGSGTSAA
;
A
#
# COMPACT_ATOMS: atom_id res chain seq x y z
N MET A 1 23.66 6.90 -19.65
CA MET A 1 23.25 6.43 -18.32
C MET A 1 22.64 7.63 -17.63
N SER A 2 21.32 7.81 -17.76
CA SER A 2 20.64 8.98 -17.22
C SER A 2 20.81 9.03 -15.70
N GLU A 3 21.08 10.21 -15.17
CA GLU A 3 21.32 10.42 -13.76
C GLU A 3 20.09 9.96 -12.94
N THR A 4 20.25 8.90 -12.15
CA THR A 4 19.14 8.25 -11.42
C THR A 4 18.61 9.09 -10.25
N THR A 5 19.25 10.22 -9.92
CA THR A 5 18.88 11.07 -8.79
C THR A 5 19.19 12.53 -9.08
N GLY A 6 18.21 13.41 -8.94
CA GLY A 6 18.36 14.85 -9.04
C GLY A 6 18.23 15.53 -7.67
N LYS A 7 18.98 16.61 -7.44
CA LYS A 7 18.83 17.44 -6.24
C LYS A 7 17.74 18.48 -6.47
N TYR A 8 16.68 18.40 -5.68
CA TYR A 8 15.59 19.36 -5.67
C TYR A 8 15.60 20.12 -4.34
N SER A 9 15.32 21.43 -4.37
CA SER A 9 15.19 22.25 -3.16
C SER A 9 13.72 22.57 -2.95
N ILE A 10 13.22 22.31 -1.74
CA ILE A 10 11.84 22.59 -1.33
C ILE A 10 11.86 23.33 0.00
N THR A 11 10.87 24.22 0.20
CA THR A 11 10.64 24.85 1.49
C THR A 11 9.71 23.97 2.31
N MET A 12 10.02 23.77 3.59
CA MET A 12 9.16 23.02 4.51
C MET A 12 9.18 23.62 5.91
N PRO A 13 8.11 23.44 6.71
CA PRO A 13 8.09 23.88 8.10
C PRO A 13 9.22 23.22 8.90
N ARG A 14 9.90 24.02 9.72
CA ARG A 14 11.03 23.54 10.52
C ARG A 14 10.65 22.36 11.41
N GLU A 15 9.49 22.42 12.06
CA GLU A 15 8.98 21.36 12.92
C GLU A 15 8.84 20.02 12.18
N ILE A 16 8.41 20.05 10.91
CA ILE A 16 8.27 18.85 10.08
C ILE A 16 9.66 18.32 9.67
N ALA A 17 10.58 19.21 9.29
CA ALA A 17 11.95 18.83 8.96
C ALA A 17 12.66 18.17 10.16
N ASP A 18 12.49 18.73 11.35
CA ASP A 18 13.08 18.22 12.59
C ASP A 18 12.46 16.87 12.97
N ALA A 19 11.14 16.73 12.87
CA ALA A 19 10.45 15.45 13.09
C ALA A 19 10.89 14.37 12.09
N ALA A 20 11.03 14.71 10.81
CA ALA A 20 11.52 13.81 9.79
C ALA A 20 12.98 13.41 10.05
N ARG A 21 13.83 14.37 10.45
CA ARG A 21 15.24 14.11 10.80
C ARG A 21 15.34 13.16 11.99
N ALA A 22 14.54 13.37 13.04
CA ALA A 22 14.50 12.46 14.20
C ALA A 22 14.12 11.02 13.83
N ARG A 23 13.30 10.83 12.78
CA ARG A 23 12.88 9.51 12.27
C ARG A 23 13.81 8.92 11.21
N SER A 24 14.71 9.73 10.64
CA SER A 24 15.43 9.39 9.40
C SER A 24 16.55 8.35 9.53
N GLY A 25 16.88 7.91 10.75
CA GLY A 25 17.89 6.88 10.98
C GLY A 25 19.26 7.22 10.38
N PRO A 26 20.11 6.22 10.09
CA PRO A 26 21.45 6.42 9.53
C PRO A 26 21.46 7.04 8.12
N SER A 27 20.36 6.90 7.37
CA SER A 27 20.25 7.35 5.97
C SER A 27 19.95 8.84 5.82
N GLY A 28 19.59 9.52 6.92
CA GLY A 28 19.39 10.96 6.96
C GLY A 28 18.11 11.47 6.29
N LEU A 29 17.88 12.78 6.44
CA LEU A 29 16.61 13.43 6.09
C LEU A 29 16.20 13.21 4.62
N SER A 30 17.13 13.32 3.67
CA SER A 30 16.83 13.17 2.25
C SER A 30 16.30 11.78 1.91
N ALA A 31 16.90 10.72 2.46
CA ALA A 31 16.43 9.35 2.23
C ALA A 31 15.04 9.12 2.84
N TYR A 32 14.81 9.66 4.05
CA TYR A 32 13.50 9.59 4.69
C TYR A 32 12.42 10.28 3.87
N VAL A 33 12.69 11.51 3.40
CA VAL A 33 11.75 12.29 2.57
C VAL A 33 11.52 11.60 1.23
N ALA A 34 12.57 11.13 0.55
CA ALA A 34 12.42 10.41 -0.71
C ALA A 34 11.53 9.17 -0.56
N ALA A 35 11.73 8.38 0.49
CA ALA A 35 10.91 7.21 0.76
C ALA A 35 9.46 7.59 1.13
N ALA A 36 9.26 8.69 1.87
CA ALA A 36 7.92 9.18 2.19
C ALA A 36 7.16 9.67 0.96
N VAL A 37 7.82 10.43 0.08
CA VAL A 37 7.25 10.90 -1.18
C VAL A 37 6.93 9.74 -2.10
N ALA A 38 7.84 8.77 -2.26
CA ALA A 38 7.59 7.57 -3.08
C ALA A 38 6.34 6.81 -2.61
N ARG A 39 6.19 6.58 -1.29
CA ARG A 39 4.99 5.95 -0.72
C ARG A 39 3.73 6.79 -0.94
N GLN A 40 3.83 8.12 -0.94
CA GLN A 40 2.68 8.97 -1.17
C GLN A 40 2.23 8.89 -2.62
N VAL A 41 3.15 8.97 -3.57
CA VAL A 41 2.86 8.80 -5.01
C VAL A 41 2.21 7.46 -5.28
N GLU A 42 2.77 6.37 -4.74
CA GLU A 42 2.18 5.03 -4.88
C GLU A 42 0.73 4.97 -4.34
N ARG A 43 0.46 5.61 -3.19
CA ARG A 43 -0.90 5.68 -2.64
C ARG A 43 -1.85 6.50 -3.50
N ASP A 44 -1.36 7.58 -4.09
CA ASP A 44 -2.15 8.43 -4.97
C ASP A 44 -2.52 7.67 -6.26
N ASP A 45 -1.55 6.96 -6.85
CA ASP A 45 -1.76 6.09 -8.01
C ASP A 45 -2.76 4.95 -7.69
N LEU A 46 -2.63 4.31 -6.53
CA LEU A 46 -3.56 3.27 -6.09
C LEU A 46 -4.98 3.82 -5.88
N ASN A 47 -5.12 5.04 -5.36
CA ASN A 47 -6.42 5.67 -5.19
C ASN A 47 -7.08 5.96 -6.54
N GLU A 48 -6.30 6.34 -7.56
CA GLU A 48 -6.82 6.53 -8.93
C GLU A 48 -7.37 5.22 -9.50
N LEU A 49 -6.64 4.11 -9.33
CA LEU A 49 -7.10 2.79 -9.77
C LEU A 49 -8.36 2.33 -9.02
N ILE A 50 -8.43 2.56 -7.71
CA ILE A 50 -9.61 2.26 -6.91
C ILE A 50 -10.80 3.07 -7.41
N ALA A 51 -10.62 4.37 -7.63
CA ALA A 51 -11.69 5.26 -8.10
C ALA A 51 -12.22 4.82 -9.48
N ALA A 52 -11.34 4.42 -10.39
CA ALA A 52 -11.73 3.88 -11.69
C ALA A 52 -12.56 2.58 -11.55
N GLY A 53 -12.12 1.65 -10.70
CA GLY A 53 -12.84 0.41 -10.43
C GLY A 53 -14.20 0.63 -9.76
N GLU A 54 -14.29 1.55 -8.80
CA GLU A 54 -15.56 1.91 -8.15
C GLU A 54 -16.52 2.60 -9.12
N ALA A 55 -16.03 3.39 -10.08
CA ALA A 55 -16.87 4.02 -11.10
C ALA A 55 -17.49 2.99 -12.05
N GLU A 56 -16.76 1.92 -12.38
CA GLU A 56 -17.25 0.86 -13.27
C GLU A 56 -18.18 -0.13 -12.57
N HIS A 57 -17.85 -0.54 -11.34
CA HIS A 57 -18.50 -1.67 -10.67
C HIS A 57 -19.32 -1.27 -9.44
N GLY A 58 -19.25 -0.01 -9.02
CA GLY A 58 -19.77 0.45 -7.74
C GLY A 58 -18.83 0.12 -6.57
N ARG A 59 -19.10 0.73 -5.41
CA ARG A 59 -18.31 0.49 -4.20
C ARG A 59 -18.52 -0.93 -3.68
N ILE A 60 -17.43 -1.55 -3.24
CA ILE A 60 -17.48 -2.86 -2.59
C ILE A 60 -17.88 -2.66 -1.13
N SER A 61 -18.99 -3.26 -0.71
CA SER A 61 -19.44 -3.20 0.68
C SER A 61 -18.65 -4.15 1.57
N GLU A 62 -18.51 -3.82 2.85
CA GLU A 62 -17.82 -4.68 3.82
C GLU A 62 -18.54 -6.04 3.96
N GLU A 63 -19.87 -6.06 3.89
CA GLU A 63 -20.67 -7.28 3.93
C GLU A 63 -20.35 -8.20 2.75
N ALA A 64 -20.21 -7.63 1.54
CA ALA A 64 -19.82 -8.37 0.35
C ALA A 64 -18.41 -8.97 0.49
N ILE A 65 -17.47 -8.23 1.06
CA ILE A 65 -16.11 -8.70 1.34
C ILE A 65 -16.14 -9.87 2.34
N GLN A 66 -16.87 -9.73 3.44
CA GLN A 66 -16.96 -10.76 4.47
C GLN A 66 -17.64 -12.03 3.95
N ALA A 67 -18.74 -11.90 3.22
CA ALA A 67 -19.40 -13.01 2.57
C ALA A 67 -18.45 -13.77 1.63
N LYS A 68 -17.65 -13.05 0.84
CA LYS A 68 -16.68 -13.66 -0.07
C LYS A 68 -15.51 -14.32 0.66
N ARG A 69 -15.00 -13.70 1.72
CA ARG A 69 -13.95 -14.29 2.58
C ARG A 69 -14.40 -15.60 3.21
N GLU A 70 -15.64 -15.65 3.71
CA GLU A 70 -16.21 -16.87 4.28
C GLU A 70 -16.36 -17.98 3.22
N GLN A 71 -16.85 -17.63 2.03
CA GLN A 71 -16.93 -18.57 0.91
C GLN A 71 -15.54 -19.15 0.57
N LEU A 72 -14.50 -18.32 0.48
CA LEU A 72 -13.13 -18.76 0.20
C LEU A 72 -12.56 -19.65 1.31
N ARG A 73 -12.87 -19.33 2.58
CA ARG A 73 -12.45 -20.14 3.73
C ARG A 73 -13.06 -21.54 3.70
N ARG A 74 -14.37 -21.65 3.44
CA ARG A 74 -15.07 -22.93 3.30
C ARG A 74 -14.50 -23.77 2.15
N ALA A 75 -14.36 -23.15 0.97
CA ALA A 75 -13.81 -23.84 -0.19
C ALA A 75 -12.39 -24.39 0.06
N ARG A 76 -11.56 -23.71 0.87
CA ARG A 76 -10.25 -24.25 1.27
C ARG A 76 -10.38 -25.42 2.23
N GLN A 77 -11.30 -25.38 3.19
CA GLN A 77 -11.52 -26.48 4.14
C GLN A 77 -11.98 -27.76 3.42
N ASP A 78 -12.88 -27.63 2.46
CA ASP A 78 -13.38 -28.76 1.67
C ASP A 78 -12.24 -29.42 0.86
N GLN A 79 -11.33 -28.60 0.30
CA GLN A 79 -10.13 -29.09 -0.40
C GLN A 79 -9.15 -29.85 0.52
N HIS A 80 -8.94 -29.37 1.75
CA HIS A 80 -8.04 -30.04 2.70
C HIS A 80 -8.68 -31.31 3.30
N GLY A 81 -9.99 -31.32 3.53
CA GLY A 81 -10.72 -32.51 4.01
C GLY A 81 -10.77 -33.65 2.98
N SER A 82 -10.80 -33.32 1.68
CA SER A 82 -10.73 -34.31 0.60
C SER A 82 -9.37 -35.01 0.48
N GLY A 83 -8.29 -34.42 1.01
CA GLY A 83 -6.93 -34.97 0.96
C GLY A 83 -6.58 -35.93 2.10
N THR A 84 -7.29 -35.86 3.24
CA THR A 84 -7.03 -36.71 4.42
C THR A 84 -7.83 -38.02 4.42
N SER A 85 -8.85 -38.17 3.56
CA SER A 85 -9.68 -39.38 3.46
C SER A 85 -9.10 -40.47 2.53
N ALA A 86 -7.90 -40.28 1.96
CA ALA A 86 -7.24 -41.24 1.08
C ALA A 86 -5.88 -41.67 1.67
N ALA A 87 -5.90 -42.36 2.81
CA ALA A 87 -4.75 -43.04 3.40
C ALA A 87 -5.19 -44.31 4.12
#